data_AF-A0A7J5H0E7-F1
#
_entry.id   AF-A0A7J5H0E7-F1
#
_cell.length_a   1.000
_cell.length_b   1.000
_cell.length_c   1.000
_cell.angle_alpha   90.00
_cell.angle_beta   90.00
_cell.angle_gamma   90.00
#
_symmetry.space_group_name_H-M   'P 1'
#
loop_
_entity.id
_entity.type
_entity.pdbx_description
1 polymer ?
#
loop_
_entity_poly.entity_id
_entity_poly.type
_entity_poly.pdbx_seq_one_letter_code
_entity_poly.pdbx_strand_id
1 'polypeptide(L)'
;AEELGIRDSPLPPYEVLQTNEISVNELQTARQLSRLLDGFYNTTAWQAITRKLILDDNDFLRRFLEFLIDKNLIDQPMSLEKRGLVLYEFCSMHYPAYKIMVTIAWIEAGMSLKKKPAEKVKTKRQMPPEYWEVIYGNYKESLRLCFLPIDDNTQNGYWFGFESEIQKAEPVFKAKGIMERYQNTQSPQINTDKSS
;
A
#
# COMPACT_ATOMS: atom_id res chain seq x y z
N ALA A 1 -25.29 -35.66 -2.75
CA ALA A 1 -25.54 -34.46 -1.93
C ALA A 1 -25.83 -34.86 -0.49
N GLU A 2 -26.85 -35.69 -0.25
CA GLU A 2 -27.26 -36.12 1.09
C GLU A 2 -26.19 -36.91 1.87
N GLU A 3 -25.45 -37.81 1.21
CA GLU A 3 -24.30 -38.54 1.81
C GLU A 3 -23.13 -37.63 2.23
N LEU A 4 -23.03 -36.44 1.63
CA LEU A 4 -21.99 -35.43 1.95
C LEU A 4 -22.53 -34.35 2.91
N GLY A 5 -23.79 -34.49 3.37
CA GLY A 5 -24.47 -33.49 4.20
C GLY A 5 -24.70 -32.14 3.52
N ILE A 6 -24.60 -32.09 2.18
CA ILE A 6 -24.78 -30.86 1.41
C ILE A 6 -26.25 -30.47 1.42
N ARG A 7 -26.54 -29.27 1.93
CA ARG A 7 -27.87 -28.64 1.88
C ARG A 7 -27.83 -27.49 0.91
N ASP A 8 -28.59 -27.59 -0.17
CA ASP A 8 -28.75 -26.52 -1.15
C ASP A 8 -29.92 -25.60 -0.79
N SER A 9 -29.91 -24.37 -1.31
CA SER A 9 -31.06 -23.46 -1.25
C SER A 9 -32.28 -24.13 -1.90
N PRO A 10 -33.49 -24.02 -1.32
CA PRO A 10 -34.71 -24.51 -1.96
C PRO A 10 -35.16 -23.61 -3.13
N LEU A 11 -34.57 -22.43 -3.29
CA LEU A 11 -34.90 -21.45 -4.33
C LEU A 11 -33.68 -21.15 -5.20
N PRO A 12 -33.85 -20.99 -6.53
CA PRO A 12 -32.76 -20.63 -7.41
C PRO A 12 -32.23 -19.21 -7.13
N PRO A 13 -30.92 -18.97 -7.28
CA PRO A 13 -29.89 -19.97 -7.61
C PRO A 13 -29.65 -20.93 -6.44
N TYR A 14 -29.57 -22.24 -6.72
CA TYR A 14 -29.42 -23.31 -5.73
C TYR A 14 -28.01 -23.35 -5.15
N GLU A 15 -27.66 -22.34 -4.35
CA GLU A 15 -26.37 -22.24 -3.68
C GLU A 15 -26.28 -23.25 -2.51
N VAL A 16 -25.08 -23.80 -2.29
CA VAL A 16 -24.80 -24.65 -1.13
C VAL A 16 -24.89 -23.80 0.13
N LEU A 17 -25.83 -24.12 1.02
CA LEU A 17 -26.05 -23.45 2.29
C LEU A 17 -25.19 -24.03 3.40
N GLN A 18 -25.01 -25.35 3.43
CA GLN A 18 -24.31 -26.02 4.52
C GLN A 18 -23.75 -27.36 4.06
N THR A 19 -22.62 -27.78 4.63
CA THR A 19 -22.20 -29.18 4.63
C THR A 19 -22.06 -29.67 6.08
N ASN A 20 -21.70 -30.95 6.27
CA ASN A 20 -21.37 -31.46 7.60
C ASN A 20 -20.18 -30.73 8.26
N GLU A 21 -19.34 -30.07 7.46
CA GLU A 21 -18.04 -29.52 7.88
C GLU A 21 -18.02 -27.98 7.90
N ILE A 22 -18.95 -27.32 7.17
CA ILE A 22 -19.01 -25.86 7.08
C ILE A 22 -20.44 -25.36 7.20
N SER A 23 -20.66 -24.41 8.10
CA SER A 23 -21.93 -23.72 8.29
C SER A 23 -22.17 -22.64 7.23
N VAL A 24 -23.43 -22.20 7.09
CA VAL A 24 -23.83 -21.08 6.22
C VAL A 24 -22.99 -19.83 6.50
N ASN A 25 -22.78 -19.52 7.79
CA ASN A 25 -22.04 -18.33 8.21
C ASN A 25 -20.56 -18.42 7.82
N GLU A 26 -19.95 -19.61 7.92
CA GLU A 26 -18.57 -19.83 7.50
C GLU A 26 -18.42 -19.75 5.98
N LEU A 27 -19.38 -20.29 5.22
CA LEU A 27 -19.42 -20.12 3.76
C LEU A 27 -19.54 -18.65 3.35
N GLN A 28 -20.43 -17.89 4.00
CA GLN A 28 -20.58 -16.47 3.76
C GLN A 28 -19.28 -15.70 4.08
N THR A 29 -18.65 -16.02 5.21
CA THR A 29 -17.38 -15.42 5.62
C THR A 29 -16.28 -15.73 4.61
N ALA A 30 -16.17 -16.98 4.15
CA ALA A 30 -15.19 -17.39 3.14
C ALA A 30 -15.39 -16.64 1.81
N ARG A 31 -16.65 -16.51 1.35
CA ARG A 31 -17.00 -15.73 0.16
C ARG A 31 -16.57 -14.27 0.30
N GLN A 32 -16.89 -13.64 1.42
CA GLN A 32 -16.55 -12.25 1.70
C GLN A 32 -15.03 -12.06 1.78
N LEU A 33 -14.31 -12.98 2.43
CA LEU A 33 -12.84 -12.96 2.47
C LEU A 33 -12.23 -13.08 1.07
N SER A 34 -12.76 -13.95 0.21
CA SER A 34 -12.31 -14.04 -1.19
C SER A 34 -12.45 -12.70 -1.91
N ARG A 35 -13.58 -12.01 -1.75
CA ARG A 35 -13.82 -10.69 -2.35
C ARG A 35 -12.84 -9.62 -1.84
N LEU A 36 -12.51 -9.65 -0.55
CA LEU A 36 -11.48 -8.79 0.03
C LEU A 36 -10.12 -9.08 -0.63
N LEU A 37 -9.71 -10.34 -0.72
CA LEU A 37 -8.44 -10.72 -1.31
C LEU A 37 -8.36 -10.32 -2.80
N ASP A 38 -9.42 -10.51 -3.56
CA ASP A 38 -9.51 -10.06 -4.95
C ASP A 38 -9.43 -8.53 -5.06
N GLY A 39 -10.09 -7.84 -4.12
CA GLY A 39 -10.11 -6.39 -4.02
C GLY A 39 -8.73 -5.76 -3.81
N PHE A 40 -7.94 -6.35 -2.92
CA PHE A 40 -6.78 -5.69 -2.32
C PHE A 40 -5.48 -6.49 -2.44
N TYR A 41 -5.51 -7.79 -2.19
CA TYR A 41 -4.31 -8.64 -2.21
C TYR A 41 -3.88 -9.02 -3.63
N ASN A 42 -4.85 -9.32 -4.51
CA ASN A 42 -4.61 -9.72 -5.90
C ASN A 42 -4.50 -8.51 -6.85
N THR A 43 -4.93 -7.33 -6.41
CA THR A 43 -4.90 -6.11 -7.23
C THR A 43 -3.53 -5.43 -7.14
N THR A 44 -2.80 -5.33 -8.27
CA THR A 44 -1.40 -4.85 -8.34
C THR A 44 -1.14 -3.55 -7.56
N ALA A 45 -2.02 -2.55 -7.69
CA ALA A 45 -1.88 -1.26 -7.02
C ALA A 45 -1.83 -1.38 -5.48
N TRP A 46 -2.58 -2.32 -4.91
CA TRP A 46 -2.75 -2.48 -3.45
C TRP A 46 -2.04 -3.70 -2.90
N GLN A 47 -1.53 -4.58 -3.76
CA GLN A 47 -0.97 -5.87 -3.39
C GLN A 47 0.18 -5.74 -2.40
N ALA A 48 1.16 -4.88 -2.67
CA ALA A 48 2.36 -4.76 -1.84
C ALA A 48 2.03 -4.31 -0.41
N ILE A 49 1.19 -3.28 -0.26
CA ILE A 49 0.76 -2.77 1.04
C ILE A 49 -0.15 -3.77 1.77
N THR A 50 -1.07 -4.43 1.05
CA THR A 50 -1.96 -5.44 1.62
C THR A 50 -1.17 -6.65 2.13
N ARG A 51 -0.21 -7.16 1.34
CA ARG A 51 0.71 -8.22 1.76
C ARG A 51 1.47 -7.85 3.02
N LYS A 52 2.01 -6.63 3.07
CA LYS A 52 2.74 -6.14 4.22
C LYS A 52 1.86 -6.10 5.47
N LEU A 53 0.65 -5.53 5.38
CA LEU A 53 -0.29 -5.48 6.49
C LEU A 53 -0.68 -6.86 7.02
N ILE A 54 -0.86 -7.86 6.14
CA ILE A 54 -1.14 -9.25 6.53
C ILE A 54 0.05 -9.86 7.27
N LEU A 55 1.27 -9.62 6.79
CA LEU A 55 2.48 -10.18 7.39
C LEU A 55 2.83 -9.52 8.74
N ASP A 56 2.57 -8.23 8.86
CA ASP A 56 2.89 -7.48 10.06
C ASP A 56 1.81 -7.67 11.16
N ASP A 57 0.60 -8.13 10.79
CA ASP A 57 -0.51 -8.34 11.73
C ASP A 57 -1.47 -9.45 11.27
N ASN A 58 -1.48 -10.56 12.01
CA ASN A 58 -2.31 -11.73 11.70
C ASN A 58 -3.82 -11.45 11.76
N ASP A 59 -4.25 -10.45 12.54
CA ASP A 59 -5.67 -10.10 12.66
C ASP A 59 -6.12 -9.07 11.60
N PHE A 60 -5.21 -8.59 10.74
CA PHE A 60 -5.51 -7.57 9.75
C PHE A 60 -6.70 -7.95 8.86
N LEU A 61 -6.69 -9.17 8.29
CA LEU A 61 -7.75 -9.61 7.37
C LEU A 61 -9.11 -9.60 8.04
N ARG A 62 -9.17 -10.09 9.29
CA ARG A 62 -10.41 -10.13 10.06
C ARG A 62 -10.93 -8.71 10.32
N ARG A 63 -10.09 -7.82 10.87
CA ARG A 63 -10.50 -6.44 11.19
C ARG A 63 -10.87 -5.64 9.94
N PHE A 64 -10.15 -5.84 8.84
CA PHE A 64 -10.46 -5.15 7.60
C PHE A 64 -11.74 -5.69 6.94
N LEU A 65 -11.99 -6.99 7.05
CA LEU A 65 -13.25 -7.59 6.60
C LEU A 65 -14.44 -7.05 7.39
N GLU A 66 -14.35 -7.03 8.73
CA GLU A 66 -15.36 -6.44 9.62
C GLU A 66 -15.64 -4.98 9.20
N PHE A 67 -14.59 -4.18 8.99
CA PHE A 67 -14.72 -2.80 8.52
C PHE A 67 -15.43 -2.65 7.16
N LEU A 68 -15.16 -3.55 6.21
CA LEU A 68 -15.82 -3.55 4.90
C LEU A 68 -17.29 -3.99 4.99
N ILE A 69 -17.62 -4.92 5.88
CA ILE A 69 -19.00 -5.36 6.15
C ILE A 69 -19.79 -4.21 6.79
N ASP A 70 -19.25 -3.58 7.82
CA ASP A 70 -19.91 -2.48 8.55
C ASP A 70 -20.22 -1.28 7.64
N LYS A 71 -19.34 -1.01 6.67
CA LYS A 71 -19.55 0.04 5.66
C LYS A 71 -20.40 -0.41 4.46
N ASN A 72 -20.88 -1.66 4.47
CA ASN A 72 -21.62 -2.27 3.37
C ASN A 72 -20.86 -2.24 2.02
N LEU A 73 -19.54 -2.39 2.05
CA LEU A 73 -18.67 -2.29 0.87
C LEU A 73 -18.25 -3.65 0.31
N ILE A 74 -18.29 -4.71 1.12
CA ILE A 74 -17.71 -6.01 0.75
C ILE A 74 -18.35 -6.65 -0.49
N ASP A 75 -19.68 -6.57 -0.60
CA ASP A 75 -20.44 -7.12 -1.71
C ASP A 75 -20.64 -6.13 -2.87
N GLN A 76 -20.20 -4.87 -2.70
CA GLN A 76 -20.31 -3.84 -3.74
C GLN A 76 -19.13 -3.87 -4.71
N PRO A 77 -19.35 -3.64 -6.02
CA PRO A 77 -18.25 -3.39 -6.95
C PRO A 77 -17.59 -2.05 -6.61
N MET A 78 -16.28 -2.08 -6.35
CA MET A 78 -15.49 -0.86 -6.08
C MET A 78 -14.48 -0.63 -7.20
N SER A 79 -14.40 0.62 -7.67
CA SER A 79 -13.33 1.09 -8.56
C SER A 79 -11.97 1.01 -7.87
N LEU A 80 -10.90 0.99 -8.66
CA LEU A 80 -9.54 0.96 -8.12
C LEU A 80 -9.28 2.13 -7.16
N GLU A 81 -9.69 3.34 -7.56
CA GLU A 81 -9.57 4.56 -6.74
C GLU A 81 -10.36 4.45 -5.43
N LYS A 82 -11.60 3.93 -5.48
CA LYS A 82 -12.42 3.75 -4.28
C LYS A 82 -11.77 2.77 -3.30
N ARG A 83 -11.18 1.67 -3.79
CA ARG A 83 -10.44 0.72 -2.95
C ARG A 83 -9.26 1.40 -2.25
N GLY A 84 -8.48 2.22 -2.97
CA GLY A 84 -7.39 2.99 -2.37
C GLY A 84 -7.84 3.92 -1.25
N LEU A 85 -8.97 4.61 -1.45
CA LEU A 85 -9.55 5.50 -0.42
C LEU A 85 -10.02 4.73 0.81
N VAL A 86 -10.65 3.57 0.63
CA VAL A 86 -11.12 2.71 1.72
C VAL A 86 -9.95 2.15 2.51
N LEU A 87 -8.90 1.68 1.84
CA LEU A 87 -7.68 1.20 2.49
C LEU A 87 -6.97 2.33 3.27
N TYR A 88 -6.92 3.53 2.69
CA TYR A 88 -6.34 4.70 3.37
C TYR A 88 -7.14 5.13 4.59
N GLU A 89 -8.47 5.13 4.50
CA GLU A 89 -9.36 5.42 5.63
C GLU A 89 -9.12 4.43 6.77
N PHE A 90 -9.15 3.13 6.46
CA PHE A 90 -8.90 2.06 7.43
C PHE A 90 -7.52 2.19 8.10
N CYS A 91 -6.47 2.36 7.30
CA CYS A 91 -5.11 2.52 7.82
C CYS A 91 -4.97 3.80 8.65
N SER A 92 -5.67 4.88 8.31
CA SER A 92 -5.62 6.11 9.09
C SER A 92 -6.17 5.94 10.51
N MET A 93 -7.11 5.01 10.71
CA MET A 93 -7.73 4.76 12.02
C MET A 93 -6.99 3.68 12.82
N HIS A 94 -6.54 2.60 12.16
CA HIS A 94 -6.03 1.41 12.85
C HIS A 94 -4.53 1.17 12.65
N TYR A 95 -3.94 1.71 11.58
CA TYR A 95 -2.56 1.45 11.17
C TYR A 95 -1.84 2.74 10.72
N PRO A 96 -1.76 3.78 11.57
CA PRO A 96 -1.31 5.11 11.15
C PRO A 96 0.11 5.12 10.57
N ALA A 97 0.98 4.20 11.00
CA ALA A 97 2.32 4.00 10.45
C ALA A 97 2.33 3.60 8.97
N TYR A 98 1.27 2.96 8.48
CA TYR A 98 1.14 2.48 7.10
C TYR A 98 0.46 3.49 6.18
N LYS A 99 -0.06 4.59 6.73
CA LYS A 99 -0.74 5.65 5.98
C LYS A 99 0.11 6.15 4.80
N ILE A 100 1.40 6.38 5.06
CA ILE A 100 2.33 6.84 4.02
C ILE A 100 2.50 5.80 2.92
N MET A 101 2.51 4.51 3.25
CA MET A 101 2.66 3.43 2.27
C MET A 101 1.43 3.32 1.37
N VAL A 102 0.23 3.54 1.91
CA VAL A 102 -0.99 3.61 1.09
C VAL A 102 -0.92 4.82 0.14
N THR A 103 -0.45 5.98 0.61
CA THR A 103 -0.24 7.15 -0.27
C THR A 103 0.81 6.89 -1.34
N ILE A 104 1.92 6.20 -1.02
CA ILE A 104 2.92 5.80 -2.01
C ILE A 104 2.30 4.89 -3.07
N ALA A 105 1.59 3.84 -2.65
CA ALA A 105 0.91 2.91 -3.56
C ALA A 105 -0.11 3.63 -4.47
N TRP A 106 -0.82 4.62 -3.94
CA TRP A 106 -1.72 5.48 -4.70
C TRP A 106 -0.99 6.26 -5.80
N ILE A 107 0.15 6.86 -5.48
CA ILE A 107 0.98 7.61 -6.44
C ILE A 107 1.56 6.67 -7.50
N GLU A 108 2.08 5.51 -7.08
CA GLU A 108 2.64 4.49 -7.97
C GLU A 108 1.61 3.90 -8.93
N ALA A 109 0.35 3.82 -8.50
CA ALA A 109 -0.78 3.43 -9.34
C ALA A 109 -1.25 4.54 -10.32
N GLY A 110 -0.56 5.68 -10.38
CA GLY A 110 -0.87 6.79 -11.29
C GLY A 110 -2.13 7.56 -10.93
N MET A 111 -2.58 7.50 -9.67
CA MET A 111 -3.78 8.20 -9.23
C MET A 111 -3.53 9.69 -8.97
N SER A 112 -4.62 10.44 -8.74
CA SER A 112 -4.56 11.90 -8.60
C SER A 112 -3.68 12.35 -7.43
N LEU A 113 -2.75 13.27 -7.71
CA LEU A 113 -1.90 13.91 -6.69
C LEU A 113 -2.56 15.14 -6.02
N LYS A 114 -3.81 15.46 -6.39
CA LYS A 114 -4.51 16.67 -5.91
C LYS A 114 -5.59 16.36 -4.86
N LYS A 115 -5.87 15.09 -4.63
CA LYS A 115 -6.95 14.60 -3.76
C LYS A 115 -6.38 13.64 -2.73
N LYS A 116 -7.19 13.30 -1.74
CA LYS A 116 -6.88 12.23 -0.79
C LYS A 116 -6.51 10.94 -1.53
N PRO A 117 -5.47 10.19 -1.08
CA PRO A 117 -4.60 10.40 0.08
C PRO A 117 -3.31 11.21 -0.20
N ALA A 118 -3.23 11.87 -1.36
CA ALA A 118 -2.05 12.56 -1.87
C ALA A 118 -2.13 14.10 -1.71
N GLU A 119 -3.03 14.63 -0.88
CA GLU A 119 -3.25 16.07 -0.73
C GLU A 119 -2.03 16.85 -0.23
N LYS A 120 -1.11 16.17 0.49
CA LYS A 120 0.15 16.75 0.99
C LYS A 120 1.29 16.72 -0.04
N VAL A 121 1.08 16.11 -1.22
CA VAL A 121 2.13 16.01 -2.25
C VAL A 121 2.41 17.40 -2.83
N LYS A 122 3.65 17.84 -2.71
CA LYS A 122 4.14 19.08 -3.31
C LYS A 122 4.52 18.81 -4.76
N THR A 123 3.82 19.44 -5.70
CA THR A 123 3.93 19.14 -7.15
C THR A 123 4.55 20.26 -7.98
N LYS A 124 4.81 21.43 -7.39
CA LYS A 124 5.29 22.63 -8.09
C LYS A 124 6.66 23.05 -7.59
N ARG A 125 7.54 23.47 -8.51
CA ARG A 125 8.87 24.05 -8.21
C ARG A 125 9.70 23.18 -7.25
N GLN A 126 9.60 21.87 -7.41
CA GLN A 126 10.38 20.93 -6.62
C GLN A 126 11.78 20.83 -7.23
N MET A 127 12.80 21.06 -6.41
CA MET A 127 14.20 20.87 -6.79
C MET A 127 14.70 19.58 -6.16
N PRO A 128 15.52 18.79 -6.86
CA PRO A 128 16.08 17.59 -6.27
C PRO A 128 16.92 17.95 -5.02
N PRO A 129 16.84 17.16 -3.93
CA PRO A 129 17.73 17.32 -2.79
C PRO A 129 19.16 16.95 -3.18
N GLU A 130 20.13 17.40 -2.37
CA GLU A 130 21.55 17.06 -2.54
C GLU A 130 21.79 15.55 -2.36
N TYR A 131 21.05 14.93 -1.43
CA TYR A 131 21.14 13.50 -1.14
C TYR A 131 19.77 12.82 -1.11
N TRP A 132 19.70 11.67 -1.78
CA TRP A 132 18.60 10.73 -1.70
C TRP A 132 19.11 9.29 -1.82
N GLU A 133 18.27 8.36 -1.43
CA GLU A 133 18.43 6.94 -1.72
C GLU A 133 17.44 6.56 -2.82
N VAL A 134 17.94 6.15 -3.98
CA VAL A 134 17.09 5.73 -5.10
C VAL A 134 16.48 4.36 -4.78
N ILE A 135 15.15 4.29 -4.83
CA ILE A 135 14.40 3.04 -4.62
C ILE A 135 14.19 2.32 -5.95
N TYR A 136 13.81 3.07 -7.00
CA TYR A 136 13.78 2.55 -8.37
C TYR A 136 13.88 3.67 -9.41
N GLY A 137 14.20 3.28 -10.64
CA GLY A 137 14.30 4.18 -11.79
C GLY A 137 15.62 4.95 -11.82
N ASN A 138 15.82 5.72 -12.88
CA ASN A 138 16.99 6.57 -13.06
C ASN A 138 16.55 8.03 -13.08
N TYR A 139 17.20 8.88 -12.29
CA TYR A 139 16.93 10.31 -12.29
C TYR A 139 17.42 10.94 -13.60
N LYS A 140 16.59 11.83 -14.17
CA LYS A 140 16.93 12.71 -15.29
C LYS A 140 16.43 14.11 -14.95
N GLU A 141 17.16 15.14 -15.35
CA GLU A 141 16.77 16.54 -15.10
C GLU A 141 15.42 16.92 -15.74
N SER A 142 15.03 16.23 -16.82
CA SER A 142 13.75 16.43 -17.50
C SER A 142 12.53 15.88 -16.73
N LEU A 143 12.74 15.10 -15.66
CA LEU A 143 11.64 14.56 -14.87
C LEU A 143 10.93 15.66 -14.10
N ARG A 144 9.60 15.69 -14.20
CA ARG A 144 8.77 16.50 -13.33
C ARG A 144 8.74 15.85 -11.94
N LEU A 145 9.43 16.47 -10.99
CA LEU A 145 9.49 15.98 -9.62
C LEU A 145 8.26 16.37 -8.79
N CYS A 146 7.82 15.43 -7.95
CA CYS A 146 6.86 15.65 -6.88
C CYS A 146 7.44 15.13 -5.55
N PHE A 147 7.13 15.80 -4.45
CA PHE A 147 7.61 15.45 -3.12
C PHE A 147 6.45 15.12 -2.18
N LEU A 148 6.49 13.93 -1.59
CA LEU A 148 5.57 13.48 -0.55
C LEU A 148 6.28 13.59 0.81
N PRO A 149 5.95 14.58 1.66
CA PRO A 149 6.50 14.68 3.00
C PRO A 149 5.98 13.54 3.90
N ILE A 150 6.85 13.00 4.77
CA ILE A 150 6.47 11.99 5.79
C ILE A 150 5.95 12.68 7.06
N ASP A 151 6.50 13.85 7.39
CA ASP A 151 6.07 14.69 8.51
C ASP A 151 6.05 16.16 8.08
N ASP A 152 5.45 17.02 8.92
CA ASP A 152 5.27 18.44 8.60
C ASP A 152 6.54 19.29 8.87
N ASN A 153 7.59 18.71 9.49
CA ASN A 153 8.71 19.45 10.09
C ASN A 153 10.09 19.13 9.51
N THR A 154 10.24 18.05 8.72
CA THR A 154 11.51 17.64 8.14
C THR A 154 11.46 17.69 6.61
N GLN A 155 12.63 17.84 5.98
CA GLN A 155 12.78 17.58 4.54
C GLN A 155 12.79 16.07 4.22
N ASN A 156 12.40 15.20 5.17
CA ASN A 156 12.35 13.77 4.95
C ASN A 156 11.03 13.40 4.25
N GLY A 157 11.17 12.68 3.15
CA GLY A 157 10.03 12.30 2.34
C GLY A 157 10.42 11.49 1.13
N TYR A 158 9.42 11.20 0.31
CA TYR A 158 9.57 10.46 -0.92
C TYR A 158 9.51 11.40 -2.12
N TRP A 159 10.43 11.20 -3.04
CA TRP A 159 10.53 11.89 -4.31
C TRP A 159 10.02 11.00 -5.41
N PHE A 160 9.17 11.54 -6.28
CA PHE A 160 8.62 10.85 -7.44
C PHE A 160 8.91 11.65 -8.70
N GLY A 161 9.44 10.99 -9.73
CA GLY A 161 9.71 11.60 -11.03
C GLY A 161 8.75 11.08 -12.10
N PHE A 162 8.16 12.00 -12.85
CA PHE A 162 7.24 11.71 -13.95
C PHE A 162 7.84 12.21 -15.27
N GLU A 163 7.77 11.40 -16.33
CA GLU A 163 8.12 11.86 -17.67
C GLU A 163 6.97 12.73 -18.20
N SER A 164 7.25 13.99 -18.51
CA SER A 164 6.23 14.92 -19.02
C SER A 164 5.94 14.72 -20.50
N GLU A 165 6.87 14.09 -21.23
CA GLU A 165 6.78 13.86 -22.67
C GLU A 165 5.88 12.68 -23.02
N ILE A 166 5.72 11.73 -22.08
CA ILE A 166 4.88 10.56 -22.24
C ILE A 166 3.60 10.78 -21.43
N GLN A 167 2.44 10.46 -22.01
CA GLN A 167 1.16 10.50 -21.29
C GLN A 167 1.02 9.35 -20.29
N LYS A 168 2.06 9.09 -19.48
CA LYS A 168 2.06 8.06 -18.43
C LYS A 168 1.76 8.71 -17.08
N ALA A 169 0.72 8.21 -16.41
CA ALA A 169 0.30 8.75 -15.11
C ALA A 169 1.18 8.26 -13.95
N GLU A 170 1.82 7.10 -14.09
CA GLU A 170 2.68 6.49 -13.07
C GLU A 170 4.08 7.15 -13.03
N PRO A 171 4.70 7.24 -11.84
CA PRO A 171 6.09 7.69 -11.72
C PRO A 171 7.06 6.68 -12.32
N VAL A 172 8.09 7.17 -13.01
CA VAL A 172 9.21 6.36 -13.55
C VAL A 172 10.41 6.32 -12.60
N PHE A 173 10.39 7.14 -11.55
CA PHE A 173 11.47 7.29 -10.59
C PHE A 173 10.88 7.45 -9.19
N LYS A 174 11.50 6.79 -8.20
CA LYS A 174 11.22 6.99 -6.77
C LYS A 174 12.51 7.00 -5.97
N ALA A 175 12.64 7.95 -5.08
CA ALA A 175 13.74 8.03 -4.12
C ALA A 175 13.26 8.49 -2.74
N LYS A 176 14.05 8.24 -1.71
CA LYS A 176 13.82 8.73 -0.35
C LYS A 176 14.85 9.79 -0.02
N GLY A 177 14.41 10.99 0.38
CA GLY A 177 15.32 12.04 0.84
C GLY A 177 16.06 11.60 2.11
N ILE A 178 17.36 11.88 2.17
CA ILE A 178 18.19 11.67 3.36
C ILE A 178 18.84 13.00 3.73
N MET A 179 18.79 13.39 5.00
CA MET A 179 19.72 14.40 5.51
C MET A 179 21.12 13.77 5.56
N GLU A 180 22.17 14.54 5.25
CA GLU A 180 23.56 14.07 5.24
C GLU A 180 23.86 13.12 6.40
N ARG A 181 24.57 12.03 6.09
CA ARG A 181 24.99 11.03 7.07
C ARG A 181 25.78 11.72 8.18
N TYR A 182 25.27 11.63 9.41
CA TYR A 182 26.13 11.69 10.60
C TYR A 182 27.31 10.74 10.38
N GLN A 183 28.52 11.28 10.55
CA GLN A 183 29.81 10.61 10.42
C GLN A 183 29.81 9.24 11.11
N ASN A 184 30.23 8.20 10.39
CA ASN A 184 30.94 7.06 10.98
C ASN A 184 31.59 6.21 9.88
N THR A 185 32.84 6.54 9.57
CA THR A 185 33.84 5.52 9.25
C THR A 185 34.99 5.77 10.20
N GLN A 186 34.93 5.12 11.38
CA GLN A 186 36.14 4.85 12.14
C GLN A 186 37.03 3.99 11.23
N SER A 187 38.05 4.60 10.63
CA SER A 187 39.18 3.86 10.07
C SER A 187 39.89 3.16 11.24
N PRO A 188 40.31 1.89 11.12
CA PRO A 188 41.14 1.26 12.13
C PRO A 188 42.45 2.05 12.24
N GLN A 189 42.78 2.55 13.43
CA GLN A 189 44.14 3.01 13.70
C GLN A 189 45.07 1.81 13.55
N ILE A 190 45.93 1.87 12.54
CA ILE A 190 47.07 0.97 12.39
C ILE A 190 48.01 1.28 13.56
N ASN A 191 48.01 0.40 14.58
CA ASN A 191 49.08 0.37 15.57
C ASN A 191 50.39 0.05 14.83
N THR A 192 51.29 1.02 14.77
CA THR A 192 52.69 0.78 14.44
C THR A 192 53.44 0.58 15.74
N ASP A 193 53.48 -0.67 16.21
CA ASP A 193 54.51 -1.09 17.15
C ASP A 193 55.85 -1.06 16.42
N LYS A 194 56.66 -0.04 16.71
CA LYS A 194 58.12 -0.10 16.52
C LYS A 194 58.76 -0.26 17.89
N SER A 195 59.03 -1.51 18.25
CA SER A 195 60.05 -1.86 19.23
C SER A 195 61.33 -2.22 18.47
N SER A 196 62.35 -1.38 18.58
CA SER A 196 63.78 -1.70 18.41
C SER A 196 64.59 -0.63 19.11
#